data_AF-A0A1G8BP12-F1
#
_entry.id   AF-A0A1G8BP12-F1
#
_cell.length_a   1.000
_cell.length_b   1.000
_cell.length_c   1.000
_cell.angle_alpha   90.00
_cell.angle_beta   90.00
_cell.angle_gamma   90.00
#
_symmetry.space_group_name_H-M   'P 1'
#
loop_
_entity.id
_entity.type
_entity.pdbx_description
1 polymer ?
#
loop_
_entity_poly.entity_id
_entity_poly.type
_entity_poly.pdbx_seq_one_letter_code
_entity_poly.pdbx_strand_id
1 'polypeptide(L)'
;MDGMTHIISAQSEQSREAARSRATGRFGGQQHSAPEAVLPVTTESLLESRRAQLAALGFVPAQPQMKLADTESADLWWKRTESIAEGGRYDLMPRRDETGKSARLRTYEGTDTKVRMPSVSAVRRHAASGQTFDVPVEAVTPHGPITGHVRVTHNGNGRYSVSAVGMPAEHAEYVAESVLASLEARRPSRALSDVRDILLRRRERLASQGVRMKAVDSSWIQGVGYNPNDEQLVMNLQGRFYGYRVDRETYEDMMSSYSIGAAYNALVKKVAPKFEVTQHEECGNYFYAGAEHRCPSVHNAPRQAQHA
;
A
#
# COMPACT_ATOMS: atom_id res chain seq x y z
N MET A 1 -76.54 -17.02 -21.51
CA MET A 1 -75.42 -16.22 -22.04
C MET A 1 -75.01 -16.85 -23.34
N ASP A 2 -75.63 -16.32 -24.40
CA ASP A 2 -75.19 -16.17 -25.80
C ASP A 2 -73.92 -16.94 -26.21
N GLY A 3 -73.86 -17.65 -27.34
CA GLY A 3 -74.66 -17.55 -28.55
C GLY A 3 -73.72 -17.60 -29.75
N MET A 4 -73.89 -18.64 -30.57
CA MET A 4 -73.58 -18.75 -32.01
C MET A 4 -72.24 -18.27 -32.57
N THR A 5 -71.54 -19.17 -33.28
CA THR A 5 -70.90 -18.80 -34.55
C THR A 5 -70.97 -19.96 -35.56
N HIS A 6 -71.49 -19.62 -36.74
CA HIS A 6 -71.80 -20.48 -37.88
C HIS A 6 -70.72 -20.36 -38.99
N ILE A 7 -70.33 -21.51 -39.55
CA ILE A 7 -70.12 -21.91 -40.97
C ILE A 7 -69.09 -21.18 -41.91
N ILE A 8 -68.49 -22.04 -42.77
CA ILE A 8 -67.99 -21.90 -44.17
C ILE A 8 -66.50 -21.51 -44.29
N SER A 9 -65.57 -22.44 -44.56
CA SER A 9 -65.24 -23.13 -45.83
C SER A 9 -64.67 -22.24 -46.95
N ALA A 10 -63.56 -22.72 -47.53
CA ALA A 10 -63.02 -22.39 -48.85
C ALA A 10 -62.51 -20.96 -49.12
N GLN A 11 -61.30 -20.65 -48.67
CA GLN A 11 -60.32 -19.86 -49.45
C GLN A 11 -58.89 -20.38 -49.15
N SER A 12 -58.62 -21.59 -49.63
CA SER A 12 -57.27 -22.05 -49.89
C SER A 12 -56.69 -21.30 -51.10
N GLU A 13 -55.37 -21.09 -51.07
CA GLU A 13 -54.46 -20.84 -52.21
C GLU A 13 -53.90 -19.44 -52.48
N GLN A 14 -54.44 -18.33 -51.94
CA GLN A 14 -53.82 -17.00 -52.21
C GLN A 14 -52.77 -16.52 -51.19
N SER A 15 -52.59 -17.20 -50.05
CA SER A 15 -51.68 -16.73 -48.99
C SER A 15 -50.30 -17.41 -48.97
N ARG A 16 -50.00 -18.31 -49.92
CA ARG A 16 -48.71 -19.01 -49.99
C ARG A 16 -47.74 -18.47 -51.04
N GLU A 17 -48.14 -17.47 -51.82
CA GLU A 17 -47.33 -16.91 -52.91
C GLU A 17 -46.84 -15.47 -52.62
N ALA A 18 -46.59 -15.16 -51.34
CA ALA A 18 -45.96 -13.90 -50.91
C ALA A 18 -44.65 -14.11 -50.11
N ALA A 19 -44.08 -15.32 -50.14
CA ALA A 19 -42.85 -15.66 -49.41
C ALA A 19 -41.59 -15.70 -50.29
N ARG A 20 -41.61 -15.09 -51.48
CA ARG A 20 -40.45 -14.98 -52.37
C ARG A 20 -40.37 -13.61 -53.05
N SER A 21 -40.35 -12.53 -52.28
CA SER A 21 -39.85 -11.24 -52.77
C SER A 21 -38.43 -11.03 -52.26
N ARG A 22 -37.53 -10.80 -53.23
CA ARG A 22 -36.10 -10.55 -53.02
C ARG A 22 -35.91 -9.30 -52.17
N ALA A 23 -35.57 -9.46 -50.91
CA ALA A 23 -34.92 -8.42 -50.13
C ALA A 23 -33.43 -8.40 -50.49
N THR A 24 -33.05 -7.69 -51.56
CA THR A 24 -31.68 -7.23 -51.74
C THR A 24 -31.42 -6.11 -50.73
N GLY A 25 -31.25 -6.48 -49.46
CA GLY A 25 -30.75 -5.60 -48.43
C GLY A 25 -29.25 -5.41 -48.63
N ARG A 26 -28.83 -4.22 -49.04
CA ARG A 26 -27.43 -3.79 -48.91
C ARG A 26 -27.05 -3.92 -47.43
N PHE A 27 -26.10 -4.78 -47.11
CA PHE A 27 -25.42 -4.74 -45.81
C PHE A 27 -24.76 -3.35 -45.69
N GLY A 28 -25.37 -2.47 -44.89
CA GLY A 28 -24.71 -1.25 -44.46
C GLY A 28 -23.44 -1.64 -43.72
N GLY A 29 -22.30 -1.13 -44.16
CA GLY A 29 -21.04 -1.36 -43.46
C GLY A 29 -21.19 -0.94 -42.00
N GLN A 30 -20.75 -1.80 -41.08
CA GLN A 30 -20.66 -1.43 -39.66
C GLN A 30 -19.81 -0.17 -39.56
N GLN A 31 -20.45 0.97 -39.29
CA GLN A 31 -19.76 2.15 -38.82
C GLN A 31 -19.31 1.83 -37.39
N HIS A 32 -18.03 1.49 -37.25
CA HIS A 32 -17.36 1.58 -35.96
C HIS A 32 -17.27 3.06 -35.59
N SER A 33 -18.30 3.59 -34.94
CA SER A 33 -18.15 4.79 -34.15
C SER A 33 -17.22 4.42 -32.99
N ALA A 34 -15.97 4.86 -33.05
CA ALA A 34 -15.08 4.79 -31.90
C ALA A 34 -15.82 5.43 -30.72
N PRO A 35 -15.84 4.80 -29.52
CA PRO A 35 -16.43 5.45 -28.37
C PRO A 35 -15.71 6.80 -28.18
N GLU A 36 -16.47 7.88 -28.27
CA GLU A 36 -15.99 9.21 -27.97
C GLU A 36 -15.62 9.21 -26.48
N ALA A 37 -14.33 9.01 -26.21
CA ALA A 37 -13.80 9.06 -24.86
C ALA A 37 -13.94 10.50 -24.39
N VAL A 38 -15.00 10.78 -23.62
CA VAL A 38 -15.08 11.98 -22.82
C VAL A 38 -13.96 11.89 -21.79
N LEU A 39 -12.83 12.54 -22.08
CA LEU A 39 -11.73 12.70 -21.12
C LEU A 39 -12.27 13.57 -19.99
N PRO A 40 -12.46 13.05 -18.75
CA PRO A 40 -13.16 13.81 -17.71
C PRO A 40 -12.32 14.95 -17.11
N VAL A 41 -11.14 15.25 -17.66
CA VAL A 41 -10.23 16.30 -17.20
C VAL A 41 -9.44 16.77 -18.43
N THR A 42 -9.47 18.06 -18.77
CA THR A 42 -8.61 18.57 -19.87
C THR A 42 -7.16 18.35 -19.48
N THR A 43 -6.32 17.96 -20.44
CA THR A 43 -4.87 17.77 -20.24
C THR A 43 -4.22 18.97 -19.54
N GLU A 44 -4.68 20.19 -19.83
CA GLU A 44 -4.25 21.42 -19.17
C GLU A 44 -4.57 21.45 -17.68
N SER A 45 -5.80 21.16 -17.25
CA SER A 45 -6.17 21.19 -15.83
C SER A 45 -5.42 20.14 -14.99
N LEU A 46 -5.06 19.01 -15.62
CA LEU A 46 -4.25 17.96 -15.01
C LEU A 46 -2.78 18.39 -14.88
N LEU A 47 -2.24 19.09 -15.88
CA LEU A 47 -0.90 19.68 -15.84
C LEU A 47 -0.81 20.84 -14.84
N GLU A 48 -1.85 21.68 -14.74
CA GLU A 48 -1.96 22.76 -13.76
C GLU A 48 -1.95 22.21 -12.32
N SER A 49 -2.79 21.19 -12.07
CA SER A 49 -2.84 20.49 -10.79
C SER A 49 -1.49 19.83 -10.45
N ARG A 50 -0.81 19.25 -11.45
CA ARG A 50 0.54 18.70 -11.29
C ARG A 50 1.57 19.77 -10.92
N ARG A 51 1.56 20.92 -11.60
CA ARG A 51 2.47 22.05 -11.30
C ARG A 51 2.24 22.58 -9.89
N ALA A 52 0.98 22.72 -9.46
CA ALA A 52 0.63 23.14 -8.11
C ALA A 52 1.12 22.15 -7.04
N GLN A 53 0.97 20.84 -7.30
CA GLN A 53 1.48 19.79 -6.40
C GLN A 53 3.01 19.76 -6.33
N LEU A 54 3.70 19.90 -7.45
CA LEU A 54 5.17 20.07 -7.49
C LEU A 54 5.62 21.28 -6.68
N ALA A 55 4.94 22.42 -6.83
CA ALA A 55 5.28 23.63 -6.10
C ALA A 55 5.03 23.50 -4.58
N ALA A 56 3.98 22.79 -4.16
CA ALA A 56 3.60 22.65 -2.76
C ALA A 56 4.39 21.55 -2.02
N LEU A 57 4.57 20.40 -2.65
CA LEU A 57 5.13 19.19 -2.01
C LEU A 57 6.58 18.92 -2.42
N GLY A 58 7.06 19.59 -3.46
CA GLY A 58 8.33 19.30 -4.10
C GLY A 58 8.31 18.06 -5.00
N PHE A 59 7.20 17.30 -5.01
CA PHE A 59 6.97 16.08 -5.78
C PHE A 59 5.51 16.02 -6.29
N VAL A 60 5.25 15.32 -7.41
CA VAL A 60 3.87 14.95 -7.80
C VAL A 60 3.48 13.65 -7.09
N PRO A 61 2.47 13.64 -6.19
CA PRO A 61 1.94 12.41 -5.63
C PRO A 61 1.38 11.53 -6.75
N ALA A 62 1.65 10.23 -6.68
CA ALA A 62 1.15 9.28 -7.66
C ALA A 62 -0.38 9.35 -7.73
N GLN A 63 -0.92 9.77 -8.88
CA GLN A 63 -2.35 9.66 -9.09
C GLN A 63 -2.69 8.22 -9.45
N PRO A 64 -3.64 7.58 -8.73
CA PRO A 64 -4.13 6.27 -9.09
C PRO A 64 -4.71 6.35 -10.50
N GLN A 65 -4.00 5.80 -11.49
CA GLN A 65 -4.57 5.60 -12.81
C GLN A 65 -5.26 4.24 -12.85
N MET A 66 -6.51 4.24 -13.29
CA MET A 66 -7.17 3.00 -13.70
C MET A 66 -6.34 2.35 -14.82
N LYS A 67 -6.08 1.06 -14.64
CA LYS A 67 -5.26 0.22 -15.52
C LYS A 67 -5.56 0.44 -17.01
N LEU A 68 -4.53 0.80 -17.78
CA LEU A 68 -4.57 0.77 -19.23
C LEU A 68 -4.01 -0.59 -19.72
N ALA A 69 -4.90 -1.60 -19.77
CA ALA A 69 -4.70 -2.96 -20.32
C ALA A 69 -3.61 -3.88 -19.71
N ASP A 70 -3.95 -5.17 -19.59
CA ASP A 70 -3.07 -6.27 -19.09
C ASP A 70 -1.86 -6.60 -19.99
N THR A 71 -1.84 -6.10 -21.21
CA THR A 71 -0.86 -6.46 -22.26
C THR A 71 0.22 -5.39 -22.48
N GLU A 72 0.35 -4.44 -21.57
CA GLU A 72 1.33 -3.36 -21.68
C GLU A 72 2.78 -3.89 -21.70
N SER A 73 3.51 -3.52 -22.77
CA SER A 73 4.94 -3.84 -22.89
C SER A 73 5.75 -3.26 -21.74
N ALA A 74 6.86 -3.91 -21.37
CA ALA A 74 7.72 -3.44 -20.29
C ALA A 74 8.23 -2.01 -20.54
N ASP A 75 8.46 -1.65 -21.79
CA ASP A 75 8.95 -0.34 -22.21
C ASP A 75 7.91 0.76 -21.98
N LEU A 76 6.64 0.49 -22.29
CA LEU A 76 5.53 1.42 -22.02
C LEU A 76 5.30 1.56 -20.52
N TRP A 77 5.38 0.45 -19.78
CA TRP A 77 5.25 0.45 -18.33
C TRP A 77 6.28 1.37 -17.67
N TRP A 78 7.56 1.23 -18.02
CA TRP A 78 8.64 2.07 -17.48
C TRP A 78 8.41 3.56 -17.78
N LYS A 79 8.12 3.90 -19.04
CA LYS A 79 7.84 5.29 -19.45
C LYS A 79 6.65 5.89 -18.70
N ARG A 80 5.57 5.12 -18.54
CA ARG A 80 4.39 5.54 -17.79
C ARG A 80 4.76 5.81 -16.33
N THR A 81 5.46 4.88 -15.68
CA THR A 81 5.84 5.05 -14.27
C THR A 81 6.80 6.22 -14.06
N GLU A 82 7.74 6.44 -14.98
CA GLU A 82 8.66 7.60 -14.97
C GLU A 82 7.87 8.92 -15.07
N SER A 83 6.84 8.99 -15.91
CA SER A 83 5.98 10.20 -16.02
C SER A 83 5.11 10.46 -14.78
N ILE A 84 4.88 9.45 -13.95
CA ILE A 84 4.17 9.60 -12.67
C ILE A 84 5.15 10.04 -11.56
N ALA A 85 6.44 9.84 -11.76
CA ALA A 85 7.49 9.98 -10.75
C ALA A 85 8.06 11.40 -10.61
N GLU A 86 7.50 12.38 -11.33
CA GLU A 86 8.09 13.71 -11.46
C GLU A 86 8.26 14.40 -10.09
N GLY A 87 9.52 14.63 -9.67
CA GLY A 87 9.89 15.48 -8.54
C GLY A 87 10.27 14.82 -7.20
N GLY A 88 10.88 13.63 -7.15
CA GLY A 88 11.32 13.06 -5.87
C GLY A 88 12.56 13.75 -5.27
N ARG A 89 12.63 13.91 -3.93
CA ARG A 89 13.90 14.14 -3.21
C ARG A 89 14.79 12.89 -3.16
N TYR A 90 14.27 11.75 -3.60
CA TYR A 90 14.93 10.46 -3.60
C TYR A 90 15.11 9.97 -5.04
N ASP A 91 16.19 9.24 -5.27
CA ASP A 91 16.47 8.67 -6.57
C ASP A 91 15.37 7.65 -6.94
N LEU A 92 14.98 7.64 -8.21
CA LEU A 92 14.06 6.67 -8.76
C LEU A 92 14.83 5.42 -9.16
N MET A 93 14.26 4.25 -8.90
CA MET A 93 14.83 3.00 -9.36
C MET A 93 14.91 3.00 -10.89
N PRO A 94 16.11 2.89 -11.48
CA PRO A 94 16.25 3.00 -12.92
C PRO A 94 15.92 1.67 -13.63
N ARG A 95 15.47 1.76 -14.88
CA ARG A 95 15.25 0.59 -15.76
C ARG A 95 16.52 -0.23 -15.97
N ARG A 96 17.68 0.42 -15.99
CA ARG A 96 19.01 -0.18 -16.07
C ARG A 96 19.85 0.36 -14.93
N ASP A 97 20.56 -0.51 -14.23
CA ASP A 97 21.50 -0.05 -13.23
C ASP A 97 22.77 0.56 -13.86
N GLU A 98 23.66 1.06 -13.01
CA GLU A 98 24.94 1.66 -13.39
C GLU A 98 25.83 0.71 -14.22
N THR A 99 25.63 -0.60 -14.10
CA THR A 99 26.35 -1.62 -14.89
C THR A 99 25.67 -1.94 -16.23
N GLY A 100 24.56 -1.24 -16.56
CA GLY A 100 23.77 -1.44 -17.77
C GLY A 100 22.79 -2.62 -17.73
N LYS A 101 22.71 -3.34 -16.60
CA LYS A 101 21.86 -4.52 -16.44
C LYS A 101 20.40 -4.12 -16.21
N SER A 102 19.51 -4.64 -17.04
CA SER A 102 18.10 -4.29 -17.00
C SER A 102 17.37 -4.89 -15.78
N ALA A 103 16.55 -4.05 -15.15
CA ALA A 103 15.58 -4.43 -14.15
C ALA A 103 14.34 -5.03 -14.82
N ARG A 104 14.27 -6.37 -14.85
CA ARG A 104 13.11 -7.09 -15.40
C ARG A 104 11.88 -6.83 -14.53
N LEU A 105 10.72 -6.62 -15.15
CA LEU A 105 9.45 -6.54 -14.44
C LEU A 105 9.00 -7.93 -13.99
N ARG A 106 8.37 -7.99 -12.82
CA ARG A 106 7.74 -9.19 -12.27
C ARG A 106 6.42 -8.83 -11.62
N THR A 107 5.52 -9.79 -11.68
CA THR A 107 4.23 -9.73 -10.99
C THR A 107 4.27 -10.71 -9.83
N TYR A 108 3.87 -10.22 -8.66
CA TYR A 108 3.74 -10.93 -7.41
C TYR A 108 2.27 -10.97 -7.08
N GLU A 109 1.73 -12.14 -6.78
CA GLU A 109 0.29 -12.36 -6.62
C GLU A 109 0.03 -13.15 -5.35
N GLY A 110 -0.92 -12.65 -4.55
CA GLY A 110 -1.43 -13.28 -3.35
C GLY A 110 -2.96 -13.30 -3.37
N THR A 111 -3.56 -13.63 -2.22
CA THR A 111 -5.02 -13.77 -2.09
C THR A 111 -5.75 -12.45 -2.38
N ASP A 112 -5.30 -11.36 -1.76
CA ASP A 112 -6.01 -10.07 -1.78
C ASP A 112 -5.29 -8.99 -2.62
N THR A 113 -4.02 -9.23 -2.97
CA THR A 113 -3.18 -8.23 -3.63
C THR A 113 -2.37 -8.83 -4.75
N LYS A 114 -2.21 -8.03 -5.82
CA LYS A 114 -1.32 -8.31 -6.94
C LYS A 114 -0.45 -7.09 -7.18
N VAL A 115 0.86 -7.26 -7.17
CA VAL A 115 1.83 -6.16 -7.34
C VAL A 115 2.77 -6.48 -8.49
N ARG A 116 2.83 -5.59 -9.49
CA ARG A 116 3.80 -5.59 -10.57
C ARG A 116 4.84 -4.51 -10.30
N MET A 117 6.10 -4.91 -10.28
CA MET A 117 7.22 -4.01 -9.99
C MET A 117 8.53 -4.54 -10.60
N PRO A 118 9.62 -3.77 -10.60
CA PRO A 118 10.94 -4.30 -10.91
C PRO A 118 11.24 -5.51 -10.02
N SER A 119 11.86 -6.54 -10.59
CA SER A 119 12.07 -7.80 -9.89
C SER A 119 12.78 -7.57 -8.55
N VAL A 120 12.37 -8.30 -7.51
CA VAL A 120 12.99 -8.22 -6.17
C VAL A 120 14.51 -8.34 -6.24
N SER A 121 15.07 -9.18 -7.11
CA SER A 121 16.53 -9.27 -7.31
C SER A 121 17.16 -7.98 -7.85
N ALA A 122 16.45 -7.21 -8.67
CA ALA A 122 16.90 -5.90 -9.13
C ALA A 122 16.77 -4.85 -8.02
N VAL A 123 15.66 -4.84 -7.28
CA VAL A 123 15.45 -3.93 -6.14
C VAL A 123 16.52 -4.15 -5.08
N ARG A 124 16.75 -5.41 -4.66
CA ARG A 124 17.81 -5.78 -3.70
C ARG A 124 19.20 -5.38 -4.18
N ARG A 125 19.49 -5.54 -5.48
CA ARG A 125 20.78 -5.14 -6.06
C ARG A 125 20.98 -3.62 -5.97
N HIS A 126 19.96 -2.83 -6.25
CA HIS A 126 20.05 -1.37 -6.15
C HIS A 126 20.11 -0.90 -4.69
N ALA A 127 19.37 -1.57 -3.80
CA ALA A 127 19.38 -1.31 -2.36
C ALA A 127 20.70 -1.67 -1.66
N ALA A 128 21.58 -2.45 -2.31
CA ALA A 128 22.89 -2.80 -1.76
C ALA A 128 23.78 -1.58 -1.50
N SER A 129 23.50 -0.44 -2.15
CA SER A 129 24.16 0.83 -1.88
C SER A 129 23.81 1.45 -0.52
N GLY A 130 22.79 0.92 0.18
CA GLY A 130 22.31 1.44 1.47
C GLY A 130 21.45 2.71 1.37
N GLN A 131 21.20 3.19 0.16
CA GLN A 131 20.43 4.41 -0.07
C GLN A 131 18.92 4.16 0.01
N THR A 132 18.19 5.22 0.33
CA THR A 132 16.74 5.26 0.15
C THR A 132 16.43 5.69 -1.27
N PHE A 133 15.52 4.98 -1.93
CA PHE A 133 15.10 5.24 -3.29
C PHE A 133 13.63 4.87 -3.48
N ASP A 134 13.02 5.41 -4.52
CA ASP A 134 11.60 5.18 -4.82
C ASP A 134 11.49 4.15 -5.97
N VAL A 135 10.69 3.11 -5.76
CA VAL A 135 10.46 2.00 -6.69
C VAL A 135 9.09 2.14 -7.33
N PRO A 136 8.98 2.12 -8.67
CA PRO A 136 7.69 2.15 -9.33
C PRO A 136 6.94 0.84 -9.13
N VAL A 137 5.64 0.94 -8.86
CA VAL A 137 4.75 -0.20 -8.64
C VAL A 137 3.40 0.04 -9.29
N GLU A 138 2.82 -1.05 -9.76
CA GLU A 138 1.42 -1.14 -10.15
C GLU A 138 0.81 -2.24 -9.28
N ALA A 139 -0.33 -1.97 -8.65
CA ALA A 139 -0.98 -2.90 -7.76
C ALA A 139 -2.48 -3.00 -8.01
N VAL A 140 -3.03 -4.17 -7.78
CA VAL A 140 -4.47 -4.39 -7.60
C VAL A 140 -4.66 -4.75 -6.14
N THR A 141 -5.45 -3.94 -5.43
CA THR A 141 -5.83 -4.16 -4.03
C THR A 141 -7.34 -4.39 -3.93
N PRO A 142 -7.89 -4.74 -2.75
CA PRO A 142 -9.34 -4.84 -2.56
C PRO A 142 -10.10 -3.54 -2.87
N HIS A 143 -9.41 -2.40 -2.89
CA HIS A 143 -9.96 -1.07 -3.17
C HIS A 143 -9.84 -0.68 -4.65
N GLY A 144 -9.27 -1.55 -5.50
CA GLY A 144 -9.11 -1.32 -6.94
C GLY A 144 -7.65 -1.23 -7.39
N PRO A 145 -7.44 -1.01 -8.70
CA PRO A 145 -6.11 -0.85 -9.27
C PRO A 145 -5.50 0.51 -8.92
N ILE A 146 -4.20 0.54 -8.64
CA ILE A 146 -3.42 1.73 -8.35
C ILE A 146 -2.03 1.62 -8.99
N THR A 147 -1.50 2.74 -9.47
CA THR A 147 -0.11 2.85 -9.94
C THR A 147 0.57 3.97 -9.17
N GLY A 148 1.82 3.78 -8.76
CA GLY A 148 2.60 4.81 -8.07
C GLY A 148 3.98 4.34 -7.66
N HIS A 149 4.51 4.92 -6.59
CA HIS A 149 5.85 4.61 -6.10
C HIS A 149 5.82 4.15 -4.65
N VAL A 150 6.77 3.29 -4.29
CA VAL A 150 7.07 2.92 -2.91
C VAL A 150 8.49 3.29 -2.59
N ARG A 151 8.70 3.96 -1.46
CA ARG A 151 10.01 4.27 -0.94
C ARG A 151 10.60 3.04 -0.28
N VAL A 152 11.84 2.70 -0.61
CA VAL A 152 12.53 1.52 -0.12
C VAL A 152 13.87 1.91 0.49
N THR A 153 14.18 1.35 1.66
CA THR A 153 15.51 1.43 2.30
C THR A 153 15.89 0.03 2.78
N HIS A 154 17.15 -0.36 2.59
CA HIS A 154 17.67 -1.61 3.16
C HIS A 154 18.35 -1.30 4.51
N ASN A 155 17.89 -1.93 5.59
CA ASN A 155 18.35 -1.65 6.95
C ASN A 155 19.39 -2.66 7.46
N GLY A 156 19.93 -3.52 6.58
CA GLY A 156 20.79 -4.63 6.98
C GLY A 156 20.00 -5.87 7.44
N ASN A 157 20.70 -6.98 7.66
CA ASN A 157 20.14 -8.27 8.11
C ASN A 157 18.93 -8.77 7.29
N GLY A 158 18.85 -8.39 6.00
CA GLY A 158 17.75 -8.74 5.11
C GLY A 158 16.43 -8.01 5.39
N ARG A 159 16.44 -6.98 6.24
CA ARG A 159 15.26 -6.17 6.58
C ARG A 159 15.17 -4.93 5.69
N TYR A 160 13.93 -4.55 5.39
CA TYR A 160 13.64 -3.38 4.55
C TYR A 160 12.66 -2.42 5.24
N SER A 161 12.80 -1.13 4.96
CA SER A 161 11.76 -0.12 5.18
C SER A 161 11.02 0.06 3.88
N VAL A 162 9.69 -0.03 3.90
CA VAL A 162 8.86 0.26 2.73
C VAL A 162 7.69 1.15 3.12
N SER A 163 7.50 2.25 2.39
CA SER A 163 6.34 3.12 2.53
C SER A 163 5.78 3.51 1.15
N ALA A 164 4.47 3.62 1.04
CA ALA A 164 3.85 4.12 -0.18
C ALA A 164 4.00 5.64 -0.29
N VAL A 165 4.30 6.15 -1.48
CA VAL A 165 4.53 7.58 -1.73
C VAL A 165 3.31 8.16 -2.44
N GLY A 166 2.61 9.07 -1.77
CA GLY A 166 1.48 9.82 -2.36
C GLY A 166 0.25 8.98 -2.70
N MET A 167 0.16 7.74 -2.22
CA MET A 167 -1.02 6.87 -2.41
C MET A 167 -2.09 7.16 -1.35
N PRO A 168 -3.39 6.98 -1.67
CA PRO A 168 -4.45 6.98 -0.67
C PRO A 168 -4.22 5.92 0.42
N ALA A 169 -4.66 6.21 1.64
CA ALA A 169 -4.37 5.37 2.81
C ALA A 169 -4.87 3.93 2.64
N GLU A 170 -6.04 3.75 2.04
CA GLU A 170 -6.64 2.45 1.77
C GLU A 170 -5.81 1.57 0.82
N HIS A 171 -4.99 2.15 -0.07
CA HIS A 171 -4.07 1.40 -0.92
C HIS A 171 -2.68 1.29 -0.31
N ALA A 172 -2.22 2.35 0.36
CA ALA A 172 -0.86 2.50 0.85
C ALA A 172 -0.40 1.32 1.72
N GLU A 173 -1.27 0.83 2.61
CA GLU A 173 -0.92 -0.24 3.54
C GLU A 173 -0.74 -1.58 2.84
N TYR A 174 -1.66 -1.94 1.94
CA TYR A 174 -1.58 -3.15 1.15
C TYR A 174 -0.36 -3.17 0.24
N VAL A 175 -0.10 -2.06 -0.46
CA VAL A 175 1.02 -1.95 -1.40
C VAL A 175 2.35 -2.01 -0.66
N ALA A 176 2.51 -1.21 0.40
CA ALA A 176 3.75 -1.17 1.17
C ALA A 176 4.08 -2.52 1.81
N GLU A 177 3.08 -3.17 2.44
CA GLU A 177 3.31 -4.46 3.09
C GLU A 177 3.50 -5.61 2.08
N SER A 178 2.83 -5.57 0.92
CA SER A 178 3.04 -6.56 -0.15
C SER A 178 4.46 -6.47 -0.73
N VAL A 179 4.96 -5.27 -0.95
CA VAL A 179 6.34 -5.05 -1.41
C VAL A 179 7.32 -5.47 -0.32
N LEU A 180 7.09 -5.08 0.94
CA LEU A 180 7.92 -5.49 2.08
C LEU A 180 8.01 -7.01 2.21
N ALA A 181 6.87 -7.71 2.19
CA ALA A 181 6.81 -9.17 2.23
C ALA A 181 7.60 -9.80 1.08
N SER A 182 7.47 -9.26 -0.13
CA SER A 182 8.21 -9.73 -1.31
C SER A 182 9.72 -9.51 -1.19
N LEU A 183 10.14 -8.38 -0.61
CA LEU A 183 11.55 -8.02 -0.42
C LEU A 183 12.23 -8.82 0.69
N GLU A 184 11.50 -9.26 1.72
CA GLU A 184 12.05 -10.04 2.83
C GLU A 184 11.95 -11.55 2.61
N ALA A 185 11.07 -12.00 1.71
CA ALA A 185 10.90 -13.43 1.45
C ALA A 185 12.14 -14.09 0.82
N ARG A 186 12.47 -15.30 1.30
CA ARG A 186 13.50 -16.14 0.65
C ARG A 186 13.10 -16.55 -0.77
N ARG A 187 11.80 -16.73 -1.04
CA ARG A 187 11.22 -17.06 -2.35
C ARG A 187 10.23 -15.97 -2.77
N PRO A 188 10.68 -14.87 -3.38
CA PRO A 188 9.84 -13.70 -3.66
C PRO A 188 8.58 -14.01 -4.48
N SER A 189 8.66 -14.93 -5.44
CA SER A 189 7.52 -15.28 -6.30
C SER A 189 6.36 -15.98 -5.57
N ARG A 190 6.59 -16.48 -4.36
CA ARG A 190 5.56 -17.10 -3.49
C ARG A 190 5.25 -16.26 -2.25
N ALA A 191 5.93 -15.13 -2.08
CA ALA A 191 5.83 -14.34 -0.86
C ALA A 191 4.39 -13.93 -0.53
N LEU A 192 3.63 -13.53 -1.55
CA LEU A 192 2.25 -13.09 -1.37
C LEU A 192 1.25 -14.25 -1.33
N SER A 193 1.54 -15.37 -2.01
CA SER A 193 0.71 -16.57 -1.93
C SER A 193 0.79 -17.26 -0.56
N ASP A 194 1.95 -17.16 0.10
CA ASP A 194 2.16 -17.74 1.43
C ASP A 194 1.57 -16.87 2.55
N VAL A 195 1.24 -15.60 2.25
CA VAL A 195 0.62 -14.67 3.20
C VAL A 195 -0.89 -14.71 3.04
N ARG A 196 -1.58 -15.27 4.04
CA ARG A 196 -3.04 -15.37 4.02
C ARG A 196 -3.73 -14.01 4.08
N ASP A 197 -3.21 -13.09 4.90
CA ASP A 197 -3.75 -11.75 5.11
C ASP A 197 -2.59 -10.76 5.31
N ILE A 198 -2.48 -9.80 4.38
CA ILE A 198 -1.42 -8.80 4.35
C ILE A 198 -1.54 -7.81 5.52
N LEU A 199 -2.77 -7.44 5.90
CA LEU A 199 -2.98 -6.49 7.00
C LEU A 199 -2.74 -7.16 8.35
N LEU A 200 -3.09 -8.43 8.51
CA LEU A 200 -2.74 -9.19 9.72
C LEU A 200 -1.21 -9.24 9.91
N ARG A 201 -0.47 -9.58 8.85
CA ARG A 201 1.00 -9.57 8.87
C ARG A 201 1.56 -8.20 9.27
N ARG A 202 0.99 -7.12 8.73
CA ARG A 202 1.36 -5.75 9.12
C ARG A 202 1.12 -5.49 10.60
N ARG A 203 -0.02 -5.91 11.16
CA ARG A 203 -0.32 -5.75 12.59
C ARG A 203 0.67 -6.51 13.47
N GLU A 204 0.97 -7.77 13.15
CA GLU A 204 1.97 -8.58 13.86
C GLU A 204 3.38 -7.93 13.80
N ARG A 205 3.73 -7.37 12.65
CA ARG A 205 4.97 -6.61 12.47
C ARG A 205 5.01 -5.36 13.34
N LEU A 206 3.92 -4.60 13.44
CA LEU A 206 3.85 -3.39 14.26
C LEU A 206 3.82 -3.74 15.76
N ALA A 207 3.15 -4.84 16.14
CA ALA A 207 3.15 -5.37 17.49
C ALA A 207 4.58 -5.74 17.97
N SER A 208 5.39 -6.36 17.11
CA SER A 208 6.78 -6.74 17.42
C SER A 208 7.78 -5.58 17.49
N GLN A 209 7.37 -4.33 17.20
CA GLN A 209 8.27 -3.17 17.28
C GLN A 209 8.60 -2.71 18.70
N GLY A 210 7.86 -3.20 19.70
CA GLY A 210 7.96 -2.70 21.07
C GLY A 210 7.59 -1.22 21.16
N VAL A 211 8.12 -0.55 22.19
CA VAL A 211 7.80 0.84 22.50
C VAL A 211 9.04 1.71 22.60
N ARG A 212 8.92 2.93 22.07
CA ARG A 212 9.89 3.99 22.30
C ARG A 212 9.46 4.80 23.53
N MET A 213 10.37 4.96 24.48
CA MET A 213 10.12 5.75 25.68
C MET A 213 10.05 7.25 25.35
N LYS A 214 9.06 7.93 25.93
CA LYS A 214 8.94 9.39 25.93
C LYS A 214 9.04 9.90 27.36
N ALA A 215 9.76 10.99 27.57
CA ALA A 215 9.79 11.64 28.88
C ALA A 215 8.40 12.21 29.20
N VAL A 216 8.02 12.18 30.47
CA VAL A 216 6.75 12.73 30.96
C VAL A 216 7.00 13.66 32.14
N ASP A 217 6.10 14.62 32.35
CA ASP A 217 6.16 15.51 33.49
C ASP A 217 5.55 14.84 34.72
N SER A 218 6.40 14.22 35.54
CA SER A 218 6.01 13.59 36.79
C SER A 218 7.19 13.59 37.75
N SER A 219 6.90 13.71 39.05
CA SER A 219 7.93 13.74 40.10
C SER A 219 8.69 12.42 40.26
N TRP A 220 8.17 11.30 39.74
CA TRP A 220 8.80 9.98 39.90
C TRP A 220 8.66 9.06 38.69
N ILE A 221 7.72 9.32 37.76
CA ILE A 221 7.67 8.64 36.46
C ILE A 221 8.52 9.44 35.49
N GLN A 222 9.64 8.87 35.05
CA GLN A 222 10.60 9.57 34.19
C GLN A 222 10.27 9.39 32.70
N GLY A 223 9.52 8.35 32.35
CA GLY A 223 9.10 8.15 30.98
C GLY A 223 8.05 7.06 30.82
N VAL A 224 7.33 7.15 29.72
CA VAL A 224 6.26 6.24 29.33
C VAL A 224 6.38 5.93 27.84
N GLY A 225 6.20 4.67 27.46
CA GLY A 225 6.10 4.22 26.08
C GLY A 225 4.89 3.32 25.91
N TYR A 226 4.17 3.44 24.80
CA TYR A 226 2.97 2.65 24.53
C TYR A 226 2.94 2.13 23.08
N ASN A 227 2.61 0.85 22.90
CA ASN A 227 2.38 0.22 21.60
C ASN A 227 0.92 -0.22 21.54
N PRO A 228 0.06 0.46 20.75
CA PRO A 228 -1.34 0.10 20.64
C PRO A 228 -1.59 -1.22 19.91
N ASN A 229 -0.61 -1.74 19.13
CA ASN A 229 -0.78 -2.97 18.36
C ASN A 229 -0.57 -4.24 19.20
N ASP A 230 0.08 -4.11 20.36
CA ASP A 230 0.32 -5.20 21.32
C ASP A 230 -0.17 -4.82 22.73
N GLU A 231 -0.94 -3.73 22.87
CA GLU A 231 -1.42 -3.21 24.18
C GLU A 231 -0.30 -3.11 25.22
N GLN A 232 0.88 -2.71 24.76
CA GLN A 232 2.10 -2.78 25.53
C GLN A 232 2.40 -1.41 26.13
N LEU A 233 2.34 -1.29 27.46
CA LEU A 233 2.79 -0.12 28.20
C LEU A 233 4.13 -0.41 28.88
N VAL A 234 5.12 0.44 28.68
CA VAL A 234 6.39 0.40 29.43
C VAL A 234 6.58 1.71 30.17
N MET A 235 6.94 1.62 31.44
CA MET A 235 7.14 2.78 32.30
C MET A 235 8.53 2.76 32.92
N ASN A 236 9.18 3.92 32.92
CA ASN A 236 10.40 4.17 33.65
C ASN A 236 10.05 4.83 34.99
N LEU A 237 10.20 4.07 36.07
CA LEU A 237 9.96 4.49 37.44
C LEU A 237 11.32 4.67 38.12
N GLN A 238 11.82 5.91 38.18
CA GLN A 238 13.12 6.26 38.79
C GLN A 238 14.29 5.37 38.34
N GLY A 239 14.42 5.15 37.03
CA GLY A 239 15.49 4.35 36.42
C GLY A 239 15.20 2.85 36.30
N ARG A 240 14.04 2.38 36.78
CA ARG A 240 13.60 0.98 36.64
C ARG A 240 12.47 0.86 35.62
N PHE A 241 12.60 -0.09 34.70
CA PHE A 241 11.62 -0.31 33.65
C PHE A 241 10.63 -1.42 34.01
N TYR A 242 9.35 -1.15 33.78
CA TYR A 242 8.26 -2.08 34.06
C TYR A 242 7.33 -2.16 32.86
N GLY A 243 6.95 -3.38 32.48
CA GLY A 243 5.99 -3.66 31.41
C GLY A 243 4.62 -4.03 31.94
N TYR A 244 3.57 -3.51 31.29
CA TYR A 244 2.17 -3.75 31.60
C TYR A 244 1.36 -3.99 30.32
N ARG A 245 0.38 -4.89 30.37
CA ARG A 245 -0.64 -5.03 29.33
C ARG A 245 -1.81 -4.09 29.66
N VAL A 246 -1.99 -3.07 28.83
CA VAL A 246 -2.95 -2.00 29.05
C VAL A 246 -3.59 -1.65 27.72
N ASP A 247 -4.92 -1.59 27.69
CA ASP A 247 -5.65 -1.18 26.50
C ASP A 247 -5.44 0.32 26.19
N ARG A 248 -5.90 0.75 25.02
CA ARG A 248 -5.67 2.11 24.54
C ARG A 248 -6.40 3.16 25.38
N GLU A 249 -7.62 2.88 25.82
CA GLU A 249 -8.44 3.82 26.59
C GLU A 249 -7.79 4.08 27.94
N THR A 250 -7.38 3.02 28.64
CA THR A 250 -6.68 3.13 29.93
C THR A 250 -5.36 3.91 29.81
N TYR A 251 -4.61 3.72 28.71
CA TYR A 251 -3.40 4.51 28.45
C TYR A 251 -3.72 6.00 28.21
N GLU A 252 -4.73 6.31 27.39
CA GLU A 252 -5.14 7.69 27.09
C GLU A 252 -5.69 8.41 28.33
N ASP A 253 -6.47 7.72 29.16
CA ASP A 253 -6.95 8.23 30.46
C ASP A 253 -5.79 8.52 31.43
N MET A 254 -4.80 7.63 31.49
CA MET A 254 -3.61 7.85 32.32
C MET A 254 -2.81 9.07 31.85
N MET A 255 -2.63 9.24 30.53
CA MET A 255 -1.84 10.32 29.95
C MET A 255 -2.55 11.67 29.95
N SER A 256 -3.88 11.69 29.93
CA SER A 256 -4.69 12.90 29.99
C SER A 256 -4.98 13.37 31.43
N SER A 257 -4.69 12.53 32.42
CA SER A 257 -4.87 12.87 33.82
C SER A 257 -3.96 14.01 34.27
N TYR A 258 -4.49 14.89 35.13
CA TYR A 258 -3.72 15.94 35.79
C TYR A 258 -2.53 15.39 36.60
N SER A 259 -2.62 14.15 37.09
CA SER A 259 -1.53 13.48 37.79
C SER A 259 -1.34 12.06 37.26
N ILE A 260 -0.40 11.91 36.34
CA ILE A 260 -0.02 10.62 35.73
C ILE A 260 0.29 9.58 36.81
N GLY A 261 0.97 9.98 37.89
CA GLY A 261 1.32 9.07 38.99
C GLY A 261 0.10 8.56 39.77
N ALA A 262 -0.90 9.42 39.99
CA ALA A 262 -2.14 9.02 40.64
C ALA A 262 -2.94 8.08 39.73
N ALA A 263 -3.07 8.43 38.44
CA ALA A 263 -3.76 7.62 37.45
C ALA A 263 -3.11 6.24 37.27
N TYR A 264 -1.78 6.17 37.19
CA TYR A 264 -1.06 4.90 37.15
C TYR A 264 -1.37 4.01 38.36
N ASN A 265 -1.40 4.58 39.58
CA ASN A 265 -1.68 3.79 40.79
C ASN A 265 -3.11 3.25 40.80
N ALA A 266 -4.07 3.99 40.25
CA ALA A 266 -5.47 3.61 40.18
C ALA A 266 -5.76 2.61 39.04
N LEU A 267 -5.23 2.88 37.84
CA LEU A 267 -5.62 2.19 36.61
C LEU A 267 -4.66 1.06 36.21
N VAL A 268 -3.38 1.15 36.55
CA VAL A 268 -2.35 0.24 36.00
C VAL A 268 -1.76 -0.65 37.10
N LYS A 269 -1.18 -0.08 38.16
CA LYS A 269 -0.29 -0.78 39.10
C LYS A 269 -0.83 -2.08 39.69
N LYS A 270 -2.13 -2.12 39.98
CA LYS A 270 -2.81 -3.25 40.66
C LYS A 270 -3.76 -4.03 39.75
N VAL A 271 -4.06 -3.50 38.57
CA VAL A 271 -5.10 -4.03 37.67
C VAL A 271 -4.45 -4.71 36.47
N ALA A 272 -3.45 -4.06 35.86
CA ALA A 272 -2.85 -4.52 34.62
C ALA A 272 -1.87 -5.68 34.84
N PRO A 273 -1.92 -6.74 34.00
CA PRO A 273 -0.92 -7.81 34.00
C PRO A 273 0.48 -7.26 33.73
N LYS A 274 1.45 -7.69 34.53
CA LYS A 274 2.86 -7.30 34.39
C LYS A 274 3.64 -8.28 33.54
N PHE A 275 4.66 -7.79 32.86
CA PHE A 275 5.63 -8.64 32.16
C PHE A 275 7.04 -8.05 32.22
N GLU A 276 8.03 -8.91 31.95
CA GLU A 276 9.43 -8.54 31.90
C GLU A 276 9.78 -7.81 30.59
N VAL A 277 10.49 -6.70 30.74
CA VAL A 277 10.90 -5.84 29.63
C VAL A 277 12.38 -6.01 29.33
N THR A 278 12.71 -5.99 28.05
CA THR A 278 14.08 -5.93 27.57
C THR A 278 14.20 -4.78 26.58
N GLN A 279 15.37 -4.13 26.54
CA GLN A 279 15.66 -3.08 25.58
C GLN A 279 16.44 -3.66 24.40
N HIS A 280 16.06 -3.30 23.18
CA HIS A 280 16.85 -3.63 22.00
C HIS A 280 18.03 -2.66 21.84
N GLU A 281 19.24 -3.19 21.67
CA GLU A 281 20.47 -2.38 21.65
C GLU A 281 20.52 -1.38 20.48
N GLU A 282 20.07 -1.79 19.28
CA GLU A 282 20.22 -0.94 18.09
C GLU A 282 19.18 0.18 18.00
N CYS A 283 17.91 -0.11 18.33
CA CYS A 283 16.81 0.84 18.15
C CYS A 283 16.36 1.50 19.45
N GLY A 284 16.81 0.99 20.60
CA GLY A 284 16.49 1.50 21.92
C GLY A 284 15.04 1.26 22.38
N ASN A 285 14.21 0.57 21.57
CA ASN A 285 12.84 0.24 21.94
C ASN A 285 12.81 -0.84 23.03
N TYR A 286 11.83 -0.75 23.91
CA TYR A 286 11.56 -1.74 24.95
C TYR A 286 10.47 -2.69 24.46
N PHE A 287 10.65 -3.99 24.66
CA PHE A 287 9.70 -5.01 24.24
C PHE A 287 9.61 -6.12 25.30
N TYR A 288 8.67 -7.05 25.13
CA TYR A 288 8.53 -8.21 26.02
C TYR A 288 9.75 -9.13 25.88
N ALA A 289 10.41 -9.48 26.99
CA ALA A 289 11.68 -10.23 27.00
C ALA A 289 11.63 -11.58 26.26
N GLY A 290 10.45 -12.20 26.14
CA GLY A 290 10.25 -13.48 25.44
C GLY A 290 9.73 -13.35 23.99
N ALA A 291 9.52 -12.15 23.47
CA ALA A 291 9.01 -11.94 22.11
C ALA A 291 10.15 -11.72 21.10
N GLU A 292 9.90 -12.10 19.85
CA GLU A 292 10.75 -11.67 18.75
C GLU A 292 10.56 -10.17 18.50
N HIS A 293 11.63 -9.40 18.69
CA HIS A 293 11.64 -7.97 18.38
C HIS A 293 11.94 -7.73 16.90
N ARG A 294 11.23 -6.76 16.33
CA ARG A 294 11.52 -6.23 15.00
C ARG A 294 11.69 -4.73 15.06
N CYS A 295 12.89 -4.23 14.80
CA CYS A 295 13.15 -2.79 14.80
C CYS A 295 12.19 -2.04 13.87
N PRO A 296 11.69 -0.86 14.29
CA PRO A 296 11.02 0.06 13.40
C PRO A 296 11.95 0.38 12.23
N SER A 297 11.47 0.10 11.03
CA SER A 297 12.20 0.35 9.80
C SER A 297 12.02 1.83 9.43
N VAL A 298 13.10 2.61 9.45
CA VAL A 298 13.12 4.04 9.08
C VAL A 298 13.76 4.24 7.71
N HIS A 299 13.35 5.29 6.99
CA HIS A 299 14.00 5.70 5.76
C HIS A 299 15.16 6.64 6.07
N ASN A 300 16.29 6.47 5.37
CA ASN A 300 17.39 7.43 5.42
C ASN A 300 16.94 8.74 4.77
N ALA A 301 17.49 9.87 5.24
CA ALA A 301 17.24 11.19 4.66
C ALA A 301 17.63 11.24 3.17
N PRO A 302 16.98 12.10 2.36
CA PRO A 302 17.35 12.25 0.96
C PRO A 302 18.78 12.79 0.85
N ARG A 303 19.52 12.39 -0.20
CA ARG A 303 20.77 13.07 -0.52
C ARG A 303 20.47 14.51 -0.85
N GLN A 304 21.28 15.42 -0.31
CA GLN A 304 21.32 16.77 -0.86
C GLN A 304 21.75 16.65 -2.32
N ALA A 305 20.95 17.22 -3.23
CA ALA A 305 21.34 17.32 -4.62
C ALA A 305 22.68 18.05 -4.67
N GLN A 306 23.75 17.35 -5.02
CA GLN A 306 25.00 17.99 -5.40
C GLN A 306 24.69 18.68 -6.71
N HIS A 307 24.38 19.98 -6.64
CA HIS A 307 24.35 20.83 -7.83
C HIS A 307 25.72 20.72 -8.50
N ALA A 308 25.75 20.05 -9.66
CA ALA A 308 26.83 20.13 -10.61
C ALA A 308 26.62 21.35 -11.52
#